data_AF-A0A534BPM2-F1
#
_entry.id   AF-A0A534BPM2-F1
#
_cell.length_a   1.000
_cell.length_b   1.000
_cell.length_c   1.000
_cell.angle_alpha   90.00
_cell.angle_beta   90.00
_cell.angle_gamma   90.00
#
_symmetry.space_group_name_H-M   'P 1'
#
loop_
_entity.id
_entity.type
_entity.pdbx_description
1 polymer ?
#
loop_
_entity_poly.entity_id
_entity_poly.type
_entity_poly.pdbx_seq_one_letter_code
_entity_poly.pdbx_strand_id
1 'polypeptide(L)'
;MSADALIEGLPDLVVLIRRDGLVLECGGGHGVPGLRCRLDAAGKRIESLWPAPVAEFLKLLMRRSLALRTTAEARLEHDGIAYEARASARGPERALCIIRQASASSRDDSLEGSDERPRPQLDRRGFLRRCKESMAMAALRERPLAVAVIQLDGISDIA
;
A
#
# COMPACT_ATOMS: atom_id res chain seq x y z
N MET A 1 -12.67 24.90 -5.89
CA MET A 1 -11.42 24.12 -5.90
C MET A 1 -11.56 23.05 -6.96
N SER A 2 -10.64 23.00 -7.93
CA SER A 2 -10.62 21.92 -8.93
C SER A 2 -10.19 20.60 -8.27
N ALA A 3 -10.62 19.46 -8.83
CA ALA A 3 -10.22 18.13 -8.36
C ALA A 3 -8.69 17.95 -8.36
N ASP A 4 -8.00 18.57 -9.32
CA ASP A 4 -6.53 18.56 -9.40
C ASP A 4 -5.87 19.19 -8.16
N ALA A 5 -6.43 20.27 -7.62
CA ALA A 5 -5.88 20.92 -6.43
C ALA A 5 -5.98 20.05 -5.16
N LEU A 6 -6.96 19.13 -5.10
CA LEU A 6 -7.10 18.18 -4.00
C LEU A 6 -6.11 17.02 -4.11
N ILE A 7 -5.89 16.52 -5.33
CA ILE A 7 -4.94 15.42 -5.59
C ILE A 7 -3.51 15.90 -5.33
N GLU A 8 -3.16 17.12 -5.74
CA GLU A 8 -1.84 17.69 -5.48
C GLU A 8 -1.51 17.79 -3.99
N GLY A 9 -2.50 17.99 -3.12
CA GLY A 9 -2.29 18.07 -1.67
C GLY A 9 -2.07 16.73 -0.97
N LEU A 10 -2.13 15.59 -1.67
CA LEU A 10 -2.05 14.27 -1.03
C LEU A 10 -0.61 13.93 -0.59
N PRO A 11 -0.45 13.26 0.58
CA PRO A 11 0.84 12.71 0.98
C PRO A 11 1.25 11.54 0.08
N ASP A 12 0.27 10.77 -0.40
CA ASP A 12 0.49 9.64 -1.28
C ASP A 12 0.70 10.12 -2.72
N LEU A 13 1.60 9.46 -3.43
CA LEU A 13 1.80 9.67 -4.86
C LEU A 13 0.79 8.84 -5.62
N VAL A 14 0.00 9.49 -6.47
CA VAL A 14 -1.03 8.86 -7.29
C VAL A 14 -0.60 8.94 -8.74
N VAL A 15 -0.54 7.78 -9.42
CA VAL A 15 -0.12 7.67 -10.82
C VAL A 15 -1.11 6.82 -11.59
N LEU A 16 -1.64 7.36 -12.69
CA LEU A 16 -2.43 6.60 -13.65
C LEU A 16 -1.54 6.15 -14.80
N ILE A 17 -1.40 4.84 -14.98
CA ILE A 17 -0.47 4.24 -15.94
C ILE A 17 -1.24 3.41 -16.95
N ARG A 18 -0.95 3.58 -18.24
CA ARG A 18 -1.46 2.71 -19.31
C ARG A 18 -0.63 1.42 -19.37
N ARG A 19 -1.21 0.32 -19.86
CA ARG A 19 -0.59 -1.02 -19.95
C ARG A 19 0.82 -1.04 -20.59
N ASP A 20 1.10 -0.11 -21.49
CA ASP A 20 2.39 0.01 -22.17
C ASP A 20 3.42 0.84 -21.36
N GLY A 21 3.11 1.27 -20.14
CA GLY A 21 3.99 2.05 -19.29
C GLY A 21 3.98 3.56 -19.54
N LEU A 22 3.01 4.08 -20.31
CA LEU A 22 2.79 5.52 -20.44
C LEU A 22 2.09 6.06 -19.18
N VAL A 23 2.65 7.09 -18.57
CA VAL A 23 1.98 7.83 -17.49
C VAL A 23 0.96 8.77 -18.10
N LEU A 24 -0.29 8.59 -17.73
CA LEU A 24 -1.41 9.42 -18.18
C LEU A 24 -1.58 10.63 -17.27
N GLU A 25 -1.53 10.40 -15.96
CA GLU A 25 -1.69 11.41 -14.91
C GLU A 25 -0.79 11.06 -13.73
N CYS A 26 -0.28 12.07 -13.04
CA CYS A 26 0.49 11.94 -11.81
C CYS A 26 0.19 13.12 -10.91
N GLY A 27 0.03 12.90 -9.60
CA GLY A 27 -0.20 13.97 -8.64
C GLY A 27 0.06 13.55 -7.20
N GLY A 28 0.12 14.54 -6.31
CA GLY A 28 0.37 14.35 -4.88
C GLY A 28 1.84 14.04 -4.56
N GLY A 29 2.06 13.10 -3.65
CA GLY A 29 3.39 12.58 -3.31
C GLY A 29 4.19 13.44 -2.33
N HIS A 30 3.55 14.31 -1.55
CA HIS A 30 4.23 15.12 -0.54
C HIS A 30 4.92 14.29 0.55
N GLY A 31 4.41 13.09 0.83
CA GLY A 31 4.98 12.13 1.78
C GLY A 31 5.98 11.15 1.16
N VAL A 32 6.27 11.26 -0.14
CA VAL A 32 7.26 10.43 -0.85
C VAL A 32 8.16 11.30 -1.74
N PRO A 33 8.92 12.25 -1.16
CA PRO A 33 9.66 13.24 -1.94
C PRO A 33 10.66 12.63 -2.93
N GLY A 34 11.23 11.45 -2.63
CA GLY A 34 12.15 10.74 -3.53
C GLY A 34 11.50 10.14 -4.78
N LEU A 35 10.17 9.99 -4.80
CA LEU A 35 9.42 9.45 -5.94
C LEU A 35 8.50 10.49 -6.59
N ARG A 36 8.44 11.71 -6.07
CA ARG A 36 7.47 12.72 -6.51
C ARG A 36 7.71 13.09 -7.98
N CYS A 37 6.64 13.07 -8.77
CA CYS A 37 6.68 13.50 -10.17
C CYS A 37 7.01 15.00 -10.27
N ARG A 38 7.74 15.38 -11.33
CA ARG A 38 7.80 16.78 -11.79
C ARG A 38 6.47 17.14 -12.48
N LEU A 39 6.17 18.44 -12.57
CA LEU A 39 4.94 19.01 -13.15
C LEU A 39 4.64 18.58 -14.60
N ASP A 40 5.56 17.89 -15.28
CA ASP A 40 5.49 17.47 -16.68
C ASP A 40 5.49 15.94 -16.88
N ALA A 41 5.00 15.17 -15.89
CA ALA A 41 5.05 13.71 -15.94
C ALA A 41 4.05 13.06 -16.91
N ALA A 42 2.94 13.73 -17.22
CA ALA A 42 1.93 13.21 -18.14
C ALA A 42 2.50 13.06 -19.57
N GLY A 43 2.18 11.94 -20.22
CA GLY A 43 2.65 11.62 -21.57
C GLY A 43 4.07 11.06 -21.64
N LYS A 44 4.75 10.89 -20.50
CA LYS A 44 6.09 10.30 -20.43
C LYS A 44 6.04 8.81 -20.11
N ARG A 45 7.09 8.12 -20.53
CA ARG A 45 7.34 6.71 -20.20
C ARG A 45 7.80 6.59 -18.75
N ILE A 46 7.35 5.57 -18.04
CA ILE A 46 7.68 5.35 -16.62
C ILE A 46 9.20 5.31 -16.36
N GLU A 47 9.96 4.80 -17.32
CA GLU A 47 11.43 4.68 -17.29
C GLU A 47 12.15 6.03 -17.42
N SER A 48 11.47 7.05 -17.95
CA SER A 48 12.02 8.41 -18.03
C SER A 48 11.71 9.25 -16.79
N LEU A 49 10.81 8.78 -15.93
CA LEU A 49 10.32 9.48 -14.76
C LEU A 49 10.97 8.99 -13.47
N TRP A 50 11.22 7.68 -13.38
CA TRP A 50 11.78 7.07 -12.19
C TRP A 50 13.01 6.21 -12.49
N PRO A 51 13.90 6.02 -11.50
CA PRO A 51 14.99 5.06 -11.61
C PRO A 51 14.49 3.65 -11.96
N ALA A 52 15.34 2.88 -12.65
CA ALA A 52 14.98 1.55 -13.15
C ALA A 52 14.33 0.62 -12.10
N PRO A 53 14.81 0.54 -10.83
CA PRO A 53 14.17 -0.32 -9.82
C PRO A 53 12.71 0.06 -9.54
N VAL A 54 12.42 1.36 -9.47
CA VAL A 54 11.09 1.89 -9.23
C VAL A 54 10.20 1.69 -10.46
N ALA A 55 10.73 1.97 -11.65
CA ALA A 55 9.99 1.79 -12.90
C ALA A 55 9.57 0.34 -13.12
N GLU A 56 10.48 -0.63 -12.93
CA GLU A 56 10.18 -2.05 -13.07
C GLU A 56 9.19 -2.53 -12.00
N PHE A 57 9.33 -2.06 -10.76
CA PHE A 57 8.38 -2.33 -9.68
C PHE A 57 6.95 -1.88 -10.03
N LEU A 58 6.79 -0.64 -10.49
CA LEU A 58 5.49 -0.10 -10.86
C LEU A 58 4.89 -0.81 -12.10
N LYS A 59 5.71 -1.16 -13.10
CA LYS A 59 5.26 -1.97 -14.25
C LYS A 59 4.76 -3.33 -13.82
N LEU A 60 5.49 -4.02 -12.93
CA LEU A 60 5.11 -5.32 -12.42
C LEU A 60 3.75 -5.23 -11.70
N LEU A 61 3.60 -4.25 -10.82
CA LEU A 61 2.38 -4.05 -10.05
C LEU A 61 1.17 -3.71 -10.95
N MET A 62 1.39 -2.82 -11.93
CA MET A 62 0.42 -2.51 -12.97
C MET A 62 0.00 -3.77 -13.73
N ARG A 63 0.96 -4.52 -14.29
CA ARG A 63 0.68 -5.75 -15.06
C ARG A 63 -0.10 -6.76 -14.23
N ARG A 64 0.27 -6.94 -12.96
CA ARG A 64 -0.43 -7.84 -12.03
C ARG A 64 -1.87 -7.40 -11.80
N SER A 65 -2.12 -6.11 -11.55
CA SER A 65 -3.48 -5.58 -11.35
C SER A 65 -4.36 -5.71 -12.61
N LEU A 66 -3.79 -5.49 -13.80
CA LEU A 66 -4.49 -5.63 -15.08
C LEU A 66 -4.83 -7.09 -15.40
N ALA A 67 -3.90 -8.00 -15.14
CA ALA A 67 -4.07 -9.43 -15.40
C ALA A 67 -5.09 -10.06 -14.43
N LEU A 68 -4.96 -9.78 -13.12
CA LEU A 68 -5.81 -10.39 -12.09
C LEU A 68 -7.15 -9.68 -11.94
N ARG A 69 -7.30 -8.45 -12.44
CA ARG A 69 -8.47 -7.59 -12.22
C ARG A 69 -8.79 -7.37 -10.74
N THR A 70 -7.75 -7.39 -9.89
CA THR A 70 -7.82 -7.13 -8.46
C THR A 70 -6.78 -6.09 -8.05
N THR A 71 -6.86 -5.61 -6.81
CA THR A 71 -5.81 -4.76 -6.24
C THR A 71 -4.56 -5.60 -5.99
N ALA A 72 -3.44 -5.20 -6.60
CA ALA A 72 -2.13 -5.76 -6.32
C ALA A 72 -1.39 -4.85 -5.34
N GLU A 73 -0.84 -5.42 -4.27
CA GLU A 73 -0.05 -4.68 -3.27
C GLU A 73 1.38 -5.23 -3.26
N ALA A 74 2.36 -4.35 -3.07
CA ALA A 74 3.76 -4.73 -2.92
C ALA A 74 4.57 -3.66 -2.16
N ARG A 75 5.77 -4.05 -1.71
CA ARG A 75 6.73 -3.16 -1.06
C ARG A 75 8.01 -3.06 -1.89
N LEU A 76 8.63 -1.89 -1.86
CA LEU A 76 9.91 -1.61 -2.48
C LEU A 76 10.76 -0.84 -1.48
N GLU A 77 12.04 -1.17 -1.37
CA GLU A 77 13.01 -0.32 -0.71
C GLU A 77 13.84 0.39 -1.79
N HIS A 78 13.92 1.71 -1.72
CA HIS A 78 14.71 2.51 -2.65
C HIS A 78 15.34 3.69 -1.89
N ASP A 79 16.64 3.87 -2.04
CA ASP A 79 17.45 4.86 -1.31
C ASP A 79 17.27 4.80 0.22
N GLY A 80 17.17 3.58 0.77
CA GLY A 80 16.96 3.34 2.20
C GLY A 80 15.56 3.72 2.71
N ILE A 81 14.65 4.08 1.81
CA ILE A 81 13.25 4.39 2.14
C ILE A 81 12.38 3.23 1.69
N ALA A 82 11.63 2.67 2.63
CA ALA A 82 10.61 1.67 2.33
C ALA A 82 9.34 2.36 1.81
N TYR A 83 8.82 1.86 0.69
CA TYR A 83 7.59 2.29 0.05
C TYR A 83 6.60 1.13 0.01
N GLU A 84 5.33 1.45 0.18
CA GLU A 84 4.20 0.58 -0.10
C GLU A 84 3.47 1.10 -1.32
N ALA A 85 3.19 0.23 -2.28
CA ALA A 85 2.40 0.57 -3.44
C ALA A 85 1.21 -0.37 -3.62
N ARG A 86 0.11 0.20 -4.10
CA ARG A 86 -1.09 -0.54 -4.52
C ARG A 86 -1.45 -0.15 -5.93
N ALA A 87 -1.69 -1.14 -6.79
CA ALA A 87 -2.21 -0.92 -8.13
C ALA A 87 -3.59 -1.56 -8.28
N SER A 88 -4.52 -0.83 -8.91
CA SER A 88 -5.86 -1.32 -9.23
C SER A 88 -6.18 -1.05 -10.70
N ALA A 89 -6.82 -2.00 -11.38
CA ALA A 89 -7.21 -1.81 -12.77
C ALA A 89 -8.33 -0.75 -12.88
N ARG A 90 -8.17 0.19 -13.82
CA ARG A 90 -9.17 1.20 -14.21
C ARG A 90 -9.54 0.98 -15.67
N GLY A 91 -10.44 0.04 -15.91
CA GLY A 91 -10.79 -0.41 -17.25
C GLY A 91 -9.75 -1.36 -17.85
N PRO A 92 -9.78 -1.62 -19.17
CA PRO A 92 -9.05 -2.72 -19.77
C PRO A 92 -7.53 -2.52 -19.78
N GLU A 93 -7.08 -1.28 -19.91
CA GLU A 93 -5.70 -0.94 -20.31
C GLU A 93 -5.03 0.07 -19.38
N ARG A 94 -5.62 0.40 -18.22
CA ARG A 94 -5.08 1.41 -17.30
C ARG A 94 -5.07 0.87 -15.88
N ALA A 95 -4.06 1.25 -15.10
CA ALA A 95 -3.98 0.97 -13.68
C ALA A 95 -3.72 2.25 -12.88
N LEU A 96 -4.44 2.41 -11.78
CA LEU A 96 -4.18 3.43 -10.78
C LEU A 96 -3.21 2.87 -9.75
N CYS A 97 -2.03 3.47 -9.67
CA CYS A 97 -1.01 3.16 -8.68
C CYS A 97 -1.00 4.24 -7.58
N ILE A 98 -1.09 3.82 -6.33
CA ILE A 98 -0.98 4.70 -5.15
C ILE A 98 0.25 4.24 -4.38
N ILE A 99 1.19 5.16 -4.16
CA ILE A 99 2.48 4.88 -3.54
C ILE A 99 2.61 5.77 -2.30
N ARG A 100 3.01 5.17 -1.19
CA ARG A 100 3.23 5.86 0.08
C ARG A 100 4.52 5.40 0.72
N GLN A 101 5.11 6.23 1.56
CA GLN A 101 6.21 5.79 2.41
C GLN A 101 5.64 4.78 3.41
N ALA A 102 6.29 3.63 3.53
CA ALA A 102 5.97 2.67 4.56
C ALA A 102 6.32 3.31 5.90
N SER A 103 5.34 3.38 6.79
CA SER A 103 5.61 3.69 8.19
C SER A 103 6.59 2.65 8.72
N ALA A 104 7.45 2.99 9.68
CA ALA A 104 8.14 2.01 10.51
C ALA A 104 7.14 1.25 11.42
N SER A 105 6.01 0.79 10.88
CA SER A 105 5.37 -0.39 11.41
C SER A 105 6.31 -1.52 11.06
N SER A 106 7.10 -1.91 12.07
CA SER A 106 7.76 -3.19 12.19
C SER A 106 7.60 -4.09 10.97
N ARG A 107 8.72 -4.34 10.31
CA ARG A 107 9.00 -5.58 9.60
C ARG A 107 8.50 -6.73 10.50
N ASP A 108 7.24 -7.12 10.34
CA ASP A 108 6.56 -8.13 11.14
C ASP A 108 5.83 -9.04 10.16
N ASP A 109 6.69 -9.70 9.36
CA ASP A 109 6.51 -11.03 8.79
C ASP A 109 7.90 -11.59 8.43
N SER A 110 8.89 -11.26 9.24
CA SER A 110 10.17 -11.97 9.27
C SER A 110 10.29 -12.48 10.69
N LEU A 111 9.90 -13.73 10.83
CA LEU A 111 10.24 -14.61 11.93
C LEU A 111 11.68 -14.32 12.39
N GLU A 112 11.86 -14.19 13.70
CA GLU A 112 13.11 -14.23 14.49
C GLU A 112 13.46 -12.95 15.29
N GLY A 113 13.43 -13.10 16.62
CA GLY A 113 14.45 -12.52 17.51
C GLY A 113 14.12 -11.26 18.30
N SER A 114 13.69 -11.45 19.56
CA SER A 114 13.94 -10.65 20.79
C SER A 114 14.08 -9.12 20.69
N ASP A 115 13.08 -8.36 21.16
CA ASP A 115 13.06 -7.80 22.54
C ASP A 115 11.84 -6.87 22.76
N GLU A 116 11.15 -7.14 23.87
CA GLU A 116 10.14 -6.35 24.59
C GLU A 116 9.33 -5.28 23.84
N ARG A 117 8.35 -5.73 23.06
CA ARG A 117 7.06 -5.00 22.98
C ARG A 117 6.17 -5.45 24.13
N PRO A 118 5.36 -4.57 24.75
CA PRO A 118 4.38 -5.00 25.74
C PRO A 118 3.52 -6.08 25.08
N ARG A 119 3.58 -7.29 25.63
CA ARG A 119 2.92 -8.46 25.05
C ARG A 119 1.49 -8.06 24.68
N PRO A 120 1.02 -8.35 23.45
CA PRO A 120 -0.34 -8.06 23.08
C PRO A 120 -1.22 -8.69 24.16
N GLN A 121 -2.04 -7.87 24.81
CA GLN A 121 -3.01 -8.36 25.77
C GLN A 121 -3.95 -9.31 25.00
N LEU A 122 -3.66 -10.62 25.08
CA LEU A 122 -4.39 -11.69 24.41
C LEU A 122 -5.70 -12.02 25.14
N ASP A 123 -5.98 -11.29 26.22
CA ASP A 123 -7.25 -11.38 26.92
C ASP A 123 -8.39 -10.80 26.06
N ARG A 124 -9.60 -11.21 26.40
CA ARG A 124 -10.82 -10.80 25.69
C ARG A 124 -10.96 -9.29 25.59
N ARG A 125 -10.60 -8.53 26.65
CA ARG A 125 -10.72 -7.06 26.64
C ARG A 125 -9.68 -6.42 25.72
N GLY A 126 -8.45 -6.90 25.75
CA GLY A 126 -7.38 -6.47 24.86
C GLY A 126 -7.72 -6.71 23.39
N PHE A 127 -8.24 -7.89 23.06
CA PHE A 127 -8.72 -8.20 21.71
C PHE A 127 -9.85 -7.25 21.26
N LEU A 128 -10.89 -7.08 22.08
CA LEU A 128 -12.03 -6.22 21.73
C LEU A 128 -11.62 -4.76 21.50
N ARG A 129 -10.68 -4.24 22.31
CA ARG A 129 -10.13 -2.90 22.12
C ARG A 129 -9.42 -2.76 20.76
N ARG A 130 -8.50 -3.68 20.45
CA ARG A 130 -7.77 -3.67 19.17
C ARG A 130 -8.69 -3.90 17.97
N CYS A 131 -9.73 -4.72 18.12
CA CYS A 131 -10.73 -4.95 17.09
C CYS A 131 -11.50 -3.66 16.78
N LYS A 132 -11.94 -2.91 17.80
CA LYS A 132 -12.59 -1.59 17.62
C LYS A 132 -11.68 -0.59 16.93
N GLU A 133 -10.42 -0.51 17.34
CA GLU A 133 -9.42 0.35 16.70
C GLU A 133 -9.21 -0.03 15.23
N SER A 134 -9.11 -1.33 14.93
CA SER A 134 -8.98 -1.85 13.57
C SER A 134 -10.21 -1.55 12.70
N MET A 135 -11.41 -1.67 13.26
CA MET A 135 -12.66 -1.30 12.58
C MET A 135 -12.73 0.19 12.27
N ALA A 136 -12.37 1.06 13.23
CA ALA A 136 -12.33 2.50 13.00
C ALA A 136 -11.33 2.87 11.91
N MET A 137 -10.15 2.24 11.91
CA MET A 137 -9.13 2.44 10.87
C MET A 137 -9.55 1.91 9.50
N ALA A 138 -10.23 0.77 9.45
CA ALA A 138 -10.76 0.21 8.22
C ALA A 138 -11.84 1.11 7.61
N ALA A 139 -12.75 1.63 8.44
CA ALA A 139 -13.79 2.56 8.03
C ALA A 139 -13.22 3.89 7.50
N LEU A 140 -12.26 4.48 8.22
CA LEU A 140 -11.61 5.72 7.81
C LEU A 140 -10.78 5.60 6.52
N ARG A 141 -10.33 4.38 6.19
CA ARG A 141 -9.48 4.11 5.02
C ARG A 141 -10.22 3.42 3.88
N GLU A 142 -11.53 3.21 4.01
CA GLU A 142 -12.35 2.46 3.06
C GLU A 142 -11.72 1.09 2.67
N ARG A 143 -11.10 0.40 3.65
CA ARG A 143 -10.46 -0.91 3.44
C ARG A 143 -11.29 -2.02 4.07
N PRO A 144 -11.36 -3.20 3.43
CA PRO A 144 -11.99 -4.36 4.05
C PRO A 144 -11.15 -4.84 5.26
N LEU A 145 -11.85 -5.27 6.31
CA LEU A 145 -11.27 -5.90 7.49
C LEU A 145 -11.79 -7.33 7.58
N ALA A 146 -10.90 -8.30 7.77
CA ALA A 146 -11.26 -9.70 8.01
C ALA A 146 -10.98 -10.08 9.47
N VAL A 147 -11.89 -10.85 10.07
CA VAL A 147 -11.74 -11.41 11.41
C VAL A 147 -12.07 -12.90 11.32
N ALA A 148 -11.17 -13.73 11.84
CA ALA A 148 -11.39 -15.17 11.98
C ALA A 148 -11.55 -15.52 13.46
N VAL A 149 -12.57 -16.33 13.76
CA VAL A 149 -12.76 -16.94 15.08
C VAL A 149 -12.56 -18.43 14.90
N ILE A 150 -11.54 -18.98 15.56
CA ILE A 150 -11.23 -20.40 15.52
C ILE A 150 -11.69 -20.99 16.85
N GLN A 151 -12.70 -21.85 16.80
CA GLN A 151 -13.08 -22.68 17.92
C GLN A 151 -12.31 -23.99 17.83
N LEU A 152 -11.61 -24.35 18.91
CA LEU A 152 -10.90 -25.61 19.00
C LEU A 152 -11.70 -26.54 19.93
N ASP A 153 -12.25 -27.60 19.36
CA ASP A 153 -12.95 -28.63 20.12
C ASP A 153 -11.95 -29.72 20.56
N GLY A 154 -12.16 -30.31 21.74
CA GLY A 154 -11.35 -31.44 22.22
C GLY A 154 -10.04 -31.08 22.94
N ILE A 155 -9.81 -29.81 23.30
CA ILE A 155 -8.68 -29.44 24.17
C ILE A 155 -9.07 -29.74 25.61
N SER A 156 -8.65 -30.90 26.11
CA SER A 156 -8.92 -31.34 27.49
C SER A 156 -7.87 -30.88 28.50
N ASP A 157 -6.69 -30.47 28.05
CA ASP A 157 -5.60 -30.07 28.92
C ASP A 157 -4.75 -28.97 28.25
N ILE A 158 -4.46 -27.92 29.01
CA ILE A 158 -3.57 -26.81 28.63
C ILE A 158 -2.52 -26.75 29.74
N ALA A 159 -1.36 -27.35 29.49
CA ALA A 159 -0.21 -27.36 30.41
C ALA A 159 0.51 -26.01 30.45
#